data_AF-A0A382TWU5-F1
#
_entry.id   AF-A0A382TWU5-F1
#
_cell.length_a   1.000
_cell.length_b   1.000
_cell.length_c   1.000
_cell.angle_alpha   90.00
_cell.angle_beta   90.00
_cell.angle_gamma   90.00
#
_symmetry.space_group_name_H-M   'P 1'
#
loop_
_entity.id
_entity.type
_entity.pdbx_description
1 polymer ?
#
loop_
_entity_poly.entity_id
_entity_poly.type
_entity_poly.pdbx_seq_one_letter_code
_entity_poly.pdbx_strand_id
1 'polypeptide(L)'
;KARLVITDSGGIQEETTYLGVQCITFRENTERPVTVDLGTNQLVGTDPRELLKTFNKIINGEIKKGTIPPKWDGNAGTRIVKIINEYLAK
;
A
#
# COMPACT_ATOMS: atom_id res chain seq x y z
N LYS A 1 8.99 -1.35 14.37
CA LYS A 1 8.11 -1.01 13.23
C LYS A 1 6.71 -0.74 13.77
N ALA A 2 5.93 0.15 13.14
CA ALA A 2 4.53 0.33 13.50
C ALA A 2 3.76 -0.99 13.31
N ARG A 3 2.78 -1.26 14.17
CA ARG A 3 1.90 -2.43 14.06
C ARG A 3 0.82 -2.23 13.00
N LEU A 4 0.34 -1.00 12.88
CA LEU A 4 -0.74 -0.55 12.01
C LEU A 4 -0.53 0.93 11.71
N VAL A 5 -0.89 1.37 10.50
CA VAL A 5 -0.98 2.76 10.09
C VAL A 5 -2.42 3.05 9.66
N ILE A 6 -2.96 4.19 10.09
CA ILE A 6 -4.22 4.76 9.56
C ILE A 6 -3.83 6.00 8.77
N THR A 7 -4.30 6.12 7.53
CA THR A 7 -3.86 7.20 6.63
C THR A 7 -4.91 7.54 5.58
N ASP A 8 -4.79 8.74 4.99
CA ASP A 8 -5.44 9.18 3.76
C ASP A 8 -4.44 9.33 2.58
N SER A 9 -3.14 9.15 2.85
CA SER A 9 -2.06 9.32 1.89
C SER A 9 -1.88 8.10 0.99
N GLY A 10 -1.83 8.34 -0.34
CA GLY A 10 -1.52 7.31 -1.34
C GLY A 10 -0.12 6.72 -1.19
N GLY A 11 0.89 7.55 -0.97
CA GLY A 11 2.29 7.08 -0.84
C GLY A 11 2.48 6.15 0.36
N ILE A 12 1.83 6.46 1.48
CA ILE A 12 1.90 5.61 2.68
C ILE A 12 1.24 4.24 2.43
N GLN A 13 0.21 4.15 1.58
CA GLN A 13 -0.37 2.85 1.19
C GLN A 13 0.66 1.96 0.47
N GLU A 14 1.51 2.56 -0.38
CA GLU A 14 2.57 1.85 -1.10
C GLU A 14 3.69 1.42 -0.15
N GLU A 15 4.19 2.34 0.69
CA GLU A 15 5.27 2.06 1.62
C GLU A 15 4.89 1.00 2.66
N THR A 16 3.67 1.07 3.20
CA THR A 16 3.18 0.07 4.18
C THR A 16 3.04 -1.31 3.57
N THR A 17 2.55 -1.39 2.32
CA THR A 17 2.48 -2.64 1.56
C THR A 17 3.86 -3.26 1.36
N TYR A 18 4.84 -2.47 0.92
CA TYR A 18 6.22 -2.94 0.74
C TYR A 18 6.85 -3.42 2.06
N LEU A 19 6.58 -2.71 3.16
CA LEU A 19 7.15 -3.01 4.48
C LEU A 19 6.41 -4.13 5.23
N GLY A 20 5.28 -4.63 4.70
CA GLY A 20 4.43 -5.61 5.35
C GLY A 20 3.69 -5.08 6.59
N VAL A 21 3.51 -3.76 6.69
CA VAL A 21 2.82 -3.08 7.80
C VAL A 21 1.33 -2.99 7.47
N GLN A 22 0.45 -3.32 8.42
CA GLN A 22 -0.99 -3.18 8.21
C GLN A 22 -1.36 -1.72 7.97
N CYS A 23 -2.28 -1.49 7.03
CA CYS A 23 -2.70 -0.14 6.66
C CYS A 23 -4.22 -0.06 6.56
N ILE A 24 -4.83 0.97 7.16
CA ILE A 24 -6.22 1.32 6.95
C ILE A 24 -6.27 2.67 6.25
N THR A 25 -6.87 2.70 5.06
CA THR A 25 -7.11 3.93 4.32
C THR A 25 -8.51 4.46 4.63
N PHE A 26 -8.58 5.66 5.20
CA PHE A 26 -9.84 6.32 5.56
C PHE A 26 -10.32 7.27 4.44
N ARG A 27 -10.64 6.69 3.28
CA ARG A 27 -11.15 7.37 2.08
C ARG A 27 -12.20 6.50 1.40
N GLU A 28 -13.10 7.11 0.61
CA GLU A 28 -14.08 6.38 -0.22
C GLU A 28 -13.45 5.62 -1.39
N ASN A 29 -12.31 6.12 -1.90
CA ASN A 29 -11.59 5.53 -3.01
C ASN A 29 -10.07 5.67 -2.82
N THR A 30 -9.32 4.90 -3.62
CA THR A 30 -7.86 5.03 -3.69
C THR A 30 -7.38 4.88 -5.13
N GLU A 31 -6.42 5.71 -5.49
CA GLU A 31 -5.63 5.60 -6.71
C GLU A 31 -4.57 4.48 -6.66
N ARG A 32 -4.50 3.73 -5.55
CA ARG A 32 -3.56 2.63 -5.31
C ARG A 32 -4.27 1.28 -5.08
N PRO A 33 -5.15 0.82 -6.00
CA PRO A 33 -5.95 -0.41 -5.81
C PRO A 33 -5.09 -1.64 -5.53
N VAL A 34 -3.90 -1.72 -6.12
CA VAL A 34 -2.96 -2.83 -5.90
C VAL A 34 -2.57 -3.03 -4.42
N THR A 35 -2.56 -1.95 -3.62
CA THR A 35 -2.27 -2.03 -2.17
C THR A 35 -3.41 -2.70 -1.41
N VAL A 36 -4.63 -2.61 -1.94
CA VAL A 36 -5.82 -3.30 -1.43
C VAL A 36 -5.89 -4.71 -2.00
N ASP A 37 -5.65 -4.91 -3.29
CA ASP A 37 -5.84 -6.24 -3.91
C ASP A 37 -4.75 -7.23 -3.51
N LEU A 38 -3.49 -6.78 -3.50
CA LEU A 38 -2.31 -7.62 -3.22
C LEU A 38 -1.64 -7.26 -1.89
N GLY A 39 -1.72 -6.00 -1.48
CA GLY A 39 -0.98 -5.47 -0.34
C GLY A 39 -1.66 -5.67 1.02
N THR A 40 -1.20 -4.87 1.97
CA THR A 40 -1.66 -4.89 3.38
C THR A 40 -2.74 -3.86 3.67
N ASN A 41 -3.14 -3.07 2.67
CA ASN A 41 -4.08 -1.96 2.84
C ASN A 41 -5.54 -2.43 2.86
N GLN A 42 -6.35 -1.78 3.69
CA GLN A 42 -7.79 -1.94 3.78
C GLN A 42 -8.45 -0.57 3.63
N LEU A 43 -9.16 -0.36 2.52
CA LEU A 43 -9.95 0.84 2.27
C LEU A 43 -11.30 0.71 2.99
N VAL A 44 -11.58 1.60 3.95
CA VAL A 44 -12.75 1.48 4.84
C VAL A 44 -13.81 2.56 4.63
N GLY A 45 -13.67 3.39 3.60
CA GLY A 45 -14.54 4.55 3.41
C GLY A 45 -14.24 5.64 4.44
N THR A 46 -15.25 6.45 4.75
CA THR A 46 -15.17 7.56 5.71
C THR A 46 -16.09 7.39 6.93
N ASP A 47 -16.62 6.19 7.18
CA ASP A 47 -17.40 5.89 8.39
C ASP A 47 -16.46 5.50 9.56
N PRO A 48 -16.40 6.29 10.66
CA PRO A 48 -15.58 5.96 11.83
C PRO A 48 -15.90 4.59 12.44
N ARG A 49 -17.11 4.07 12.26
CA ARG A 49 -17.51 2.75 12.78
C ARG A 49 -16.78 1.63 12.02
N GLU A 50 -16.65 1.73 10.71
CA GLU A 50 -15.90 0.75 9.91
C GLU A 50 -14.40 0.85 10.17
N LEU A 51 -13.88 2.06 10.38
CA LEU A 51 -12.50 2.26 10.85
C LEU A 51 -12.24 1.54 12.18
N LEU A 52 -13.08 1.78 13.20
CA LEU A 52 -12.93 1.18 14.52
C LEU A 52 -13.06 -0.35 14.48
N LYS A 53 -14.01 -0.87 13.72
CA LYS A 53 -14.19 -2.31 13.49
C LYS A 53 -12.94 -2.94 12.87
N THR A 54 -12.39 -2.33 11.83
CA THR A 54 -11.19 -2.82 11.14
C THR A 54 -9.95 -2.71 12.03
N PHE A 55 -9.81 -1.61 12.76
CA PHE A 55 -8.76 -1.43 13.76
C PHE A 55 -8.78 -2.55 14.81
N ASN A 56 -9.94 -2.83 15.41
CA ASN A 56 -10.08 -3.84 16.44
C ASN A 56 -9.72 -5.25 15.93
N LYS A 57 -10.13 -5.61 14.70
CA LYS A 57 -9.72 -6.87 14.06
C LYS A 57 -8.20 -6.99 14.00
N ILE A 58 -7.52 -5.97 13.49
CA ILE A 58 -6.05 -5.97 13.33
C ILE A 58 -5.33 -6.04 14.68
N ILE A 59 -5.80 -5.28 15.68
CA ILE A 59 -5.22 -5.28 17.04
C ILE A 59 -5.50 -6.60 17.78
N ASN A 60 -6.52 -7.36 17.38
CA ASN A 60 -6.78 -8.70 17.88
C ASN A 60 -6.10 -9.83 17.08
N GLY A 61 -5.29 -9.47 16.07
CA GLY A 61 -4.46 -10.42 15.32
C GLY A 61 -5.04 -10.88 13.98
N GLU A 62 -6.23 -10.41 13.61
CA GLU A 62 -6.77 -10.60 12.26
C GLU A 62 -6.07 -9.64 11.29
N ILE A 63 -4.92 -10.08 10.77
CA ILE A 63 -4.13 -9.32 9.80
C ILE A 63 -4.46 -9.70 8.37
N LYS A 64 -4.39 -8.72 7.47
CA LYS A 64 -4.40 -8.96 6.03
C LYS A 64 -2.99 -9.35 5.59
N LYS A 65 -2.82 -10.58 5.12
CA LYS A 65 -1.56 -11.02 4.51
C LYS A 65 -1.46 -10.41 3.11
N GLY A 66 -0.55 -9.46 2.97
CA GLY A 66 -0.18 -8.88 1.67
C GLY A 66 1.06 -9.55 1.08
N THR A 67 1.21 -9.43 -0.23
CA THR A 67 2.46 -9.71 -0.95
C THR A 67 3.02 -8.42 -1.52
N ILE A 68 4.33 -8.42 -1.80
CA ILE A 68 4.96 -7.30 -2.50
C ILE A 68 4.50 -7.37 -3.97
N PRO A 69 3.84 -6.31 -4.49
CA PRO A 69 3.39 -6.30 -5.89
C PRO A 69 4.54 -6.48 -6.88
N PRO A 70 4.27 -7.04 -8.08
CA PRO A 70 5.30 -7.18 -9.11
C PRO A 70 6.00 -5.85 -9.43
N LYS A 71 7.32 -5.91 -9.63
CA LYS A 71 8.22 -4.77 -9.91
C LYS A 71 8.45 -3.80 -8.75
N TRP A 72 7.90 -4.06 -7.56
CA TRP A 72 8.23 -3.30 -6.33
C TRP A 72 9.49 -3.85 -5.68
N ASP A 73 10.57 -3.89 -6.46
CA ASP A 73 11.84 -4.53 -6.12
C ASP A 73 12.99 -3.54 -5.98
N GLY A 74 12.67 -2.24 -5.91
CA GLY A 74 13.66 -1.16 -5.81
C GLY A 74 14.41 -0.84 -7.10
N ASN A 75 14.17 -1.55 -8.22
CA ASN A 75 14.91 -1.36 -9.47
C ASN A 75 14.22 -0.42 -10.48
N ALA A 76 13.21 0.35 -10.06
CA ALA A 76 12.49 1.27 -10.94
C ALA A 76 13.43 2.30 -11.60
N GLY A 77 14.29 2.95 -10.82
CA GLY A 77 15.25 3.93 -11.32
C GLY A 77 16.19 3.35 -12.39
N THR A 78 16.81 2.20 -12.11
CA THR A 78 17.70 1.51 -13.06
C THR A 78 16.99 1.17 -14.38
N ARG A 79 15.74 0.70 -14.32
CA ARG A 79 14.95 0.41 -15.53
C ARG A 79 14.62 1.66 -16.33
N ILE A 80 14.25 2.75 -15.66
CA ILE A 80 13.92 4.02 -16.31
C ILE A 80 15.15 4.60 -17.02
N VAL A 81 16.30 4.66 -16.34
CA VAL A 81 17.55 5.15 -16.93
C VAL A 81 17.94 4.36 -18.16
N LYS A 82 17.82 3.02 -18.11
CA LYS A 82 18.08 2.14 -19.26
C LYS A 82 17.21 2.53 -20.47
N ILE A 83 15.89 2.68 -20.27
CA ILE A 83 14.95 3.03 -21.35
C ILE A 83 15.26 4.41 -21.94
N ILE A 84 15.59 5.39 -21.10
CA ILE A 84 15.93 6.74 -21.55
C ILE A 84 17.19 6.71 -22.42
N ASN A 85 18.23 6.01 -21.99
CA ASN A 85 19.47 5.88 -22.78
C ASN A 85 19.23 5.18 -24.13
N GLU A 86 18.44 4.11 -24.15
CA GLU A 86 18.07 3.40 -25.39
C GLU A 86 17.24 4.28 -26.34
N TYR A 87 16.41 5.18 -25.81
CA TYR A 87 15.62 6.12 -26.61
C TYR A 87 16.48 7.22 -27.22
N LEU A 88 17.42 7.79 -26.45
CA LEU A 88 18.29 8.90 -26.88
C LEU A 88 19.45 8.46 -27.80
N ALA A 89 19.81 7.18 -27.79
CA ALA A 89 20.83 6.62 -28.67
C ALA A 89 20.31 6.33 -30.10
N LYS A 90 19.02 6.55 -30.35
CA LYS A 90 18.41 6.53 -31.69
C LYS A 90 18.54 7.89 -32.35
#